data_AF-A0A538TUR7-F1
#
_entry.id   AF-A0A538TUR7-F1
#
_cell.length_a   1.000
_cell.length_b   1.000
_cell.length_c   1.000
_cell.angle_alpha   90.00
_cell.angle_beta   90.00
_cell.angle_gamma   90.00
#
_symmetry.space_group_name_H-M   'P 1'
#
loop_
_entity.id
_entity.type
_entity.pdbx_description
1 polymer ?
#
loop_
_entity_poly.entity_id
_entity_poly.type
_entity_poly.pdbx_seq_one_letter_code
_entity_poly.pdbx_strand_id
1 'polypeptide(L)'
;MKTNLTCGTCELELCAYLDGALHPAIARALESHVESCARCGARLEAYREISSRLAELPEIAAPAWIEKRVLDSITGRARARRFWSRGFAAAAALSFAATVGLIAHLPALARQWGLPDPATWPVVGLRTALDGVISVAKRLAGDAAFYEPLARKLWVAVSALETLPRVALLALRTPEAQFMVAVTISLGVALFLALRPSRTREGGIGHACLSL
;
A
#
# COMPACT_ATOMS: atom_id res chain seq x y z
N MET A 1 23.63 -18.69 -26.33
CA MET A 1 24.03 -17.95 -25.12
C MET A 1 25.01 -18.82 -24.34
N LYS A 2 26.28 -18.45 -24.27
CA LYS A 2 27.29 -19.16 -23.46
C LYS A 2 27.18 -18.64 -22.03
N THR A 3 26.41 -19.31 -21.18
CA THR A 3 26.57 -19.20 -19.72
C THR A 3 27.85 -19.94 -19.37
N ASN A 4 29.00 -19.28 -19.48
CA ASN A 4 30.26 -19.83 -18.97
C ASN A 4 30.19 -19.79 -17.44
N LEU A 5 29.50 -20.78 -16.85
CA LEU A 5 29.56 -21.03 -15.41
C LEU A 5 31.01 -21.38 -15.09
N THR A 6 31.61 -20.64 -14.16
CA THR A 6 33.00 -20.89 -13.76
C THR A 6 33.04 -22.00 -12.72
N CYS A 7 34.18 -22.70 -12.60
CA CYS A 7 34.32 -23.75 -11.58
C CYS A 7 34.14 -23.22 -10.16
N GLY A 8 34.57 -21.99 -9.86
CA GLY A 8 34.39 -21.39 -8.54
C GLY A 8 32.92 -21.15 -8.20
N THR A 9 32.13 -20.64 -9.17
CA THR A 9 30.68 -20.48 -8.99
C THR A 9 29.97 -21.83 -8.88
N CYS A 10 30.35 -22.80 -9.72
CA CYS A 10 29.80 -24.15 -9.69
C CYS A 10 29.96 -24.76 -8.30
N GLU A 11 31.17 -24.73 -7.73
CA GLU A 11 31.50 -25.32 -6.43
C GLU A 11 30.71 -24.71 -5.26
N LEU A 12 30.38 -23.42 -5.32
CA LEU A 12 29.55 -22.74 -4.32
C LEU A 12 28.08 -23.18 -4.37
N GLU A 13 27.58 -23.49 -5.56
CA GLU A 13 26.16 -23.81 -5.80
C GLU A 13 25.86 -25.32 -5.74
N LEU A 14 26.87 -26.19 -5.61
CA LEU A 14 26.70 -27.65 -5.57
C LEU A 14 25.78 -28.12 -4.42
N CYS A 15 25.88 -27.51 -3.23
CA CYS A 15 25.00 -27.88 -2.10
C CYS A 15 23.56 -27.45 -2.37
N ALA A 16 23.35 -26.21 -2.80
CA ALA A 16 22.02 -25.70 -3.17
C ALA A 16 21.38 -26.51 -4.31
N TYR A 17 22.19 -27.04 -5.23
CA TYR A 17 21.74 -27.97 -6.27
C TYR A 17 21.24 -29.29 -5.67
N LEU A 18 21.99 -29.90 -4.76
CA LEU A 18 21.59 -31.14 -4.07
C LEU A 18 20.32 -30.95 -3.22
N ASP A 19 20.15 -29.78 -2.61
CA ASP A 19 18.97 -29.42 -1.83
C ASP A 19 17.74 -29.09 -2.70
N GLY A 20 17.88 -29.05 -4.03
CA GLY A 20 16.81 -28.66 -4.96
C GLY A 20 16.42 -27.18 -4.85
N ALA A 21 17.26 -26.35 -4.27
CA ALA A 21 16.99 -24.94 -3.97
C ALA A 21 17.35 -23.98 -5.12
N LEU A 22 17.95 -24.49 -6.21
CA LEU A 22 18.34 -23.67 -7.36
C LEU A 22 17.19 -23.40 -8.33
N HIS A 23 17.23 -22.21 -8.94
CA HIS A 23 16.36 -21.89 -10.06
C HIS A 23 16.65 -22.84 -11.26
N PRO A 24 15.63 -23.36 -11.98
CA PRO A 24 15.82 -24.36 -13.03
C PRO A 24 16.78 -23.99 -14.16
N ALA A 25 16.97 -22.70 -14.42
CA ALA A 25 17.93 -22.21 -15.41
C ALA A 25 19.39 -22.34 -14.93
N ILE A 26 19.63 -22.15 -13.63
CA ILE A 26 20.96 -22.25 -13.02
C ILE A 26 21.34 -23.72 -12.87
N ALA A 27 20.38 -24.57 -12.45
CA ALA A 27 20.58 -26.02 -12.37
C ALA A 27 21.08 -26.61 -13.70
N ARG A 28 20.45 -26.27 -14.83
CA ARG A 28 20.88 -26.72 -16.17
C ARG A 28 22.28 -26.25 -16.56
N ALA A 29 22.65 -25.02 -16.19
CA ALA A 29 23.99 -24.50 -16.46
C ALA A 29 25.05 -25.23 -15.61
N LEU A 30 24.70 -25.60 -14.38
CA LEU A 30 25.54 -26.39 -13.49
C LEU A 30 25.71 -27.82 -14.00
N GLU A 31 24.62 -28.49 -14.39
CA GLU A 31 24.63 -29.82 -14.99
C GLU A 31 25.57 -29.87 -16.21
N SER A 32 25.41 -28.94 -17.15
CA SER A 32 26.29 -28.84 -18.32
C SER A 32 27.76 -28.61 -17.94
N HIS A 33 28.03 -27.81 -16.91
CA HIS A 33 29.40 -27.57 -16.45
C HIS A 33 30.02 -28.83 -15.84
N VAL A 34 29.28 -29.54 -14.98
CA VAL A 34 29.71 -30.76 -14.29
C VAL A 34 29.99 -31.89 -15.30
N GLU A 35 29.20 -31.99 -16.36
CA GLU A 35 29.45 -32.94 -17.48
C GLU A 35 30.76 -32.63 -18.22
N SER A 36 31.08 -31.35 -18.40
CA SER A 36 32.29 -30.91 -19.12
C SER A 36 33.55 -30.82 -18.26
N CYS A 37 33.41 -30.76 -16.92
CA CYS A 37 34.50 -30.51 -15.98
C CYS A 37 34.63 -31.66 -14.98
N ALA A 38 35.62 -32.53 -15.19
CA ALA A 38 35.90 -33.68 -14.33
C ALA A 38 36.08 -33.32 -12.84
N ARG A 39 36.66 -32.13 -12.54
CA ARG A 39 36.84 -31.66 -11.15
C ARG A 39 35.51 -31.39 -10.45
N CYS A 40 34.60 -30.69 -11.13
CA CYS A 40 33.27 -30.38 -10.61
C CYS A 40 32.40 -31.64 -10.54
N GLY A 41 32.53 -32.54 -11.52
CA GLY A 41 31.98 -33.91 -11.49
C GLY A 41 32.36 -34.68 -10.23
N ALA A 42 33.65 -34.79 -9.96
CA ALA A 42 34.15 -35.50 -8.78
C ALA A 42 33.66 -34.88 -7.46
N ARG A 43 33.59 -33.54 -7.38
CA ARG A 43 33.08 -32.85 -6.17
C ARG A 43 31.59 -33.07 -5.95
N LEU A 44 30.79 -33.04 -7.01
CA LEU A 44 29.36 -33.34 -6.91
C LEU A 44 29.15 -34.77 -6.40
N GLU A 45 29.92 -35.73 -6.91
CA GLU A 45 29.81 -37.12 -6.48
C GLU A 45 30.23 -37.32 -5.02
N ALA A 46 31.31 -36.66 -4.59
CA ALA A 46 31.71 -36.65 -3.18
C ALA A 46 30.61 -36.09 -2.26
N TYR A 47 29.92 -35.02 -2.69
CA TYR A 47 28.80 -34.47 -1.90
C TYR A 47 27.57 -35.38 -1.91
N ARG A 48 27.30 -36.10 -3.01
CA ARG A 48 26.24 -37.12 -3.04
C ARG A 48 26.52 -38.26 -2.09
N GLU A 49 27.76 -38.74 -2.04
CA GLU A 49 28.19 -39.79 -1.10
C GLU A 49 28.04 -39.33 0.36
N ILE A 50 28.39 -38.08 0.66
CA ILE A 50 28.17 -37.52 2.01
C ILE A 50 26.67 -37.46 2.31
N SER A 51 25.86 -36.98 1.38
CA SER A 51 24.40 -36.88 1.55
C SER A 51 23.75 -38.26 1.75
N SER A 52 24.18 -39.27 1.00
CA SER A 52 23.66 -40.64 1.16
C SER A 52 24.02 -41.23 2.51
N ARG A 53 25.27 -41.04 2.98
CA ARG A 53 25.69 -41.47 4.31
C ARG A 53 24.93 -40.73 5.42
N LEU A 54 24.60 -39.46 5.21
CA LEU A 54 23.78 -38.68 6.14
C LEU A 54 22.33 -39.18 6.19
N ALA A 55 21.78 -39.61 5.05
CA ALA A 55 20.43 -40.18 4.97
C ALA A 55 20.30 -41.54 5.66
N GLU A 56 21.40 -42.25 5.89
CA GLU A 56 21.43 -43.52 6.64
C GLU A 56 21.39 -43.33 8.16
N LEU A 57 21.55 -42.10 8.68
CA LEU A 57 21.45 -41.85 10.12
C LEU A 57 20.03 -42.15 10.65
N PRO A 58 19.92 -42.61 11.90
CA PRO A 58 18.64 -42.86 12.52
C PRO A 58 17.81 -41.58 12.60
N GLU A 59 16.56 -41.66 12.19
CA GLU A 59 15.63 -40.53 12.28
C GLU A 59 15.32 -40.23 13.75
N ILE A 60 15.57 -38.98 14.15
CA ILE A 60 15.26 -38.51 15.51
C ILE A 60 13.84 -37.98 15.51
N ALA A 61 12.96 -38.62 16.30
CA ALA A 61 11.60 -38.15 16.46
C ALA A 61 11.58 -36.70 16.99
N ALA A 62 10.98 -35.80 16.21
CA ALA A 62 10.82 -34.41 16.62
C ALA A 62 9.89 -34.33 17.85
N PRO A 63 10.25 -33.57 18.90
CA PRO A 63 9.36 -33.32 20.02
C PRO A 63 8.02 -32.70 19.59
N ALA A 64 6.91 -33.13 20.19
CA ALA A 64 5.55 -32.69 19.85
C ALA A 64 5.34 -31.16 19.92
N TRP A 65 6.16 -30.45 20.70
CA TRP A 65 6.08 -28.98 20.78
C TRP A 65 6.59 -28.27 19.51
N ILE A 66 7.48 -28.90 18.72
CA ILE A 66 8.00 -28.32 17.47
C ILE A 66 6.90 -28.23 16.44
N GLU A 67 6.15 -29.32 16.24
CA GLU A 67 5.06 -29.38 15.27
C GLU A 67 4.04 -28.27 15.51
N LYS A 68 3.60 -28.12 16.77
CA LYS A 68 2.68 -27.06 17.17
C LYS A 68 3.24 -25.66 16.88
N ARG A 69 4.51 -25.40 17.23
CA ARG A 69 5.16 -24.10 16.97
C ARG A 69 5.27 -23.79 15.48
N VAL A 70 5.59 -24.79 14.65
CA VAL A 70 5.69 -24.63 13.19
C VAL A 70 4.32 -24.33 12.62
N LEU A 71 3.30 -25.12 12.96
CA LEU A 71 1.92 -24.90 12.53
C LEU A 71 1.39 -23.52 12.96
N ASP A 72 1.67 -23.10 14.19
CA ASP A 72 1.28 -21.77 14.68
C ASP A 72 2.01 -20.64 13.93
N SER A 73 3.26 -20.83 13.54
CA SER A 73 4.03 -19.83 12.79
C SER A 73 3.49 -19.63 11.35
N ILE A 74 2.97 -20.70 10.74
CA ILE A 74 2.42 -20.67 9.38
C ILE A 74 0.96 -20.17 9.41
N THR A 75 0.15 -20.71 10.33
CA THR A 75 -1.30 -20.44 10.38
C THR A 75 -1.65 -19.19 11.17
N GLY A 76 -0.85 -18.80 12.17
CA GLY A 76 -1.10 -17.66 13.05
C GLY A 76 -1.21 -16.34 12.28
N ARG A 77 -0.38 -16.16 11.25
CA ARG A 77 -0.43 -14.97 10.36
C ARG A 77 -1.72 -14.91 9.54
N ALA A 78 -2.17 -16.05 9.02
CA ALA A 78 -3.42 -16.12 8.25
C ALA A 78 -4.64 -15.84 9.14
N ARG A 79 -4.64 -16.32 10.38
CA ARG A 79 -5.71 -16.07 11.36
C ARG A 79 -5.76 -14.61 11.78
N ALA A 80 -4.62 -14.00 12.11
CA ALA A 80 -4.54 -12.58 12.48
C ALA A 80 -4.99 -11.68 11.33
N ARG A 81 -4.57 -11.96 10.09
CA ARG A 81 -4.96 -11.19 8.90
C ARG A 81 -6.47 -11.26 8.64
N ARG A 82 -7.09 -12.45 8.74
CA ARG A 82 -8.56 -12.60 8.60
C ARG A 82 -9.33 -11.91 9.72
N PHE A 83 -8.81 -11.96 10.94
CA PHE A 83 -9.42 -11.28 12.08
C PHE A 83 -9.40 -9.76 11.89
N TRP A 84 -8.25 -9.21 11.51
CA TRP A 84 -8.12 -7.78 11.21
C TRP A 84 -8.97 -7.38 10.01
N SER A 85 -8.95 -8.12 8.89
CA SER A 85 -9.76 -7.78 7.72
C SER A 85 -11.26 -7.77 8.01
N ARG A 86 -11.75 -8.70 8.85
CA ARG A 86 -13.16 -8.72 9.28
C ARG A 86 -13.49 -7.58 10.24
N GLY A 87 -12.60 -7.27 11.18
CA GLY A 87 -12.75 -6.12 12.08
C GLY A 87 -12.79 -4.79 11.33
N PHE A 88 -11.90 -4.60 10.36
CA PHE A 88 -11.89 -3.42 9.51
C PHE A 88 -13.10 -3.35 8.58
N ALA A 89 -13.54 -4.46 8.00
CA ALA A 89 -14.75 -4.48 7.17
C ALA A 89 -16.00 -4.12 7.98
N ALA A 90 -16.14 -4.64 9.20
CA ALA A 90 -17.24 -4.31 10.09
C ALA A 90 -17.19 -2.83 10.53
N ALA A 91 -16.01 -2.32 10.90
CA ALA A 91 -15.83 -0.92 11.26
C ALA A 91 -16.11 0.03 10.09
N ALA A 92 -15.69 -0.34 8.87
CA ALA A 92 -15.97 0.42 7.66
C ALA A 92 -17.47 0.44 7.33
N ALA A 93 -18.16 -0.70 7.44
CA ALA A 93 -19.60 -0.79 7.23
C ALA A 93 -20.39 0.05 8.26
N LEU A 94 -20.00 0.01 9.53
CA LEU A 94 -20.62 0.81 10.59
C LEU A 94 -20.38 2.31 10.39
N SER A 95 -19.15 2.71 10.02
CA SER A 95 -18.83 4.11 9.72
C SER A 95 -19.64 4.63 8.53
N PHE A 96 -19.77 3.82 7.46
CA PHE A 96 -20.58 4.18 6.29
C PHE A 96 -22.07 4.28 6.62
N ALA A 97 -22.62 3.32 7.38
CA ALA A 97 -24.01 3.38 7.83
C ALA A 97 -24.28 4.60 8.71
N ALA A 98 -23.35 4.94 9.61
CA ALA A 98 -23.45 6.10 10.48
C ALA A 98 -23.39 7.42 9.71
N THR A 99 -22.48 7.54 8.72
CA THR A 99 -22.39 8.76 7.90
C THR A 99 -23.61 8.92 7.00
N VAL A 100 -24.07 7.85 6.34
CA VAL A 100 -25.28 7.89 5.51
C VAL A 100 -26.52 8.20 6.35
N GLY A 101 -26.67 7.55 7.52
CA GLY A 101 -27.77 7.82 8.45
C GLY A 101 -27.74 9.25 8.96
N LEU A 102 -26.57 9.76 9.35
CA LEU A 102 -26.41 11.14 9.79
C LEU A 102 -26.80 12.11 8.66
N ILE A 103 -26.30 11.91 7.44
CA ILE A 103 -26.63 12.75 6.29
C ILE A 103 -28.14 12.73 5.99
N ALA A 104 -28.78 11.57 6.07
CA ALA A 104 -30.22 11.44 5.86
C ALA A 104 -31.06 12.15 6.93
N HIS A 105 -30.59 12.18 8.19
CA HIS A 105 -31.31 12.77 9.32
C HIS A 105 -30.94 14.23 9.61
N LEU A 106 -29.82 14.74 9.10
CA LEU A 106 -29.40 16.14 9.22
C LEU A 106 -30.48 17.17 8.84
N PRO A 107 -31.23 17.05 7.72
CA PRO A 107 -32.25 18.05 7.37
C PRO A 107 -33.51 17.98 8.25
N ALA A 108 -33.78 16.85 8.89
CA ALA A 108 -34.86 16.72 9.87
C ALA A 108 -34.46 17.37 11.21
N LEU A 109 -33.23 17.14 11.65
CA LEU A 109 -32.65 17.79 12.82
C LEU A 109 -32.54 19.31 12.62
N ALA A 110 -32.03 19.78 11.48
CA ALA A 110 -31.90 21.22 11.20
C ALA A 110 -33.25 21.96 11.29
N ARG A 111 -34.34 21.35 10.81
CA ARG A 111 -35.70 21.90 10.93
C ARG A 111 -36.20 21.99 12.36
N GLN A 112 -35.91 20.99 13.19
CA GLN A 112 -36.34 20.97 14.60
C GLN A 112 -35.68 22.09 15.42
N TRP A 113 -34.45 22.47 15.09
CA TRP A 113 -33.68 23.49 15.81
C TRP A 113 -33.74 24.88 15.16
N GLY A 114 -34.52 25.06 14.09
CA GLY A 114 -34.68 26.35 13.40
C GLY A 114 -33.42 26.83 12.68
N LEU A 115 -32.49 25.93 12.34
CA LEU A 115 -31.29 26.27 11.56
C LEU A 115 -31.63 26.37 10.06
N PRO A 116 -30.96 27.25 9.32
CA PRO A 116 -31.07 27.31 7.86
C PRO A 116 -30.66 25.98 7.21
N ASP A 117 -31.29 25.66 6.08
CA ASP A 117 -31.22 24.35 5.44
C ASP A 117 -29.76 23.93 5.13
N PRO A 118 -29.27 22.79 5.65
CA PRO A 118 -27.86 22.37 5.54
C PRO A 118 -27.39 22.17 4.09
N ALA A 119 -28.30 22.02 3.12
CA ALA A 119 -27.98 22.01 1.69
C ALA A 119 -27.33 23.32 1.20
N THR A 120 -27.44 24.42 1.98
CA THR A 120 -26.81 25.71 1.68
C THR A 120 -25.39 25.85 2.24
N TRP A 121 -24.95 24.99 3.19
CA TRP A 121 -23.61 25.04 3.78
C TRP A 121 -22.50 25.04 2.72
N PRO A 122 -22.44 24.10 1.74
CA PRO A 122 -21.32 24.06 0.80
C PRO A 122 -21.19 25.36 0.00
N VAL A 123 -22.32 26.01 -0.28
CA VAL A 123 -22.40 27.27 -1.02
C VAL A 123 -21.92 28.44 -0.15
N VAL A 124 -22.32 28.48 1.11
CA VAL A 124 -21.86 29.51 2.06
C VAL A 124 -20.37 29.37 2.34
N GLY A 125 -19.89 28.14 2.57
CA GLY A 125 -18.46 27.86 2.81
C GLY A 125 -17.58 28.24 1.63
N LEU A 126 -17.94 27.81 0.41
CA LEU A 126 -17.19 28.15 -0.79
C LEU A 126 -17.22 29.65 -1.10
N ARG A 127 -18.35 30.33 -0.86
CA ARG A 127 -18.46 31.78 -0.99
C ARG A 127 -17.54 32.50 0.01
N THR A 128 -17.53 32.10 1.28
CA THR A 128 -16.65 32.70 2.29
C THR A 128 -15.17 32.48 1.99
N ALA A 129 -14.80 31.32 1.43
CA ALA A 129 -13.42 31.05 1.00
C ALA A 129 -13.03 31.91 -0.20
N LEU A 130 -13.91 32.06 -1.19
CA LEU A 130 -13.70 32.92 -2.35
C LEU A 130 -13.59 34.41 -1.95
N ASP A 131 -14.47 34.88 -1.08
CA ASP A 131 -14.42 36.25 -0.54
C ASP A 131 -13.11 36.48 0.23
N GLY A 132 -12.63 35.47 0.96
CA GLY A 132 -11.32 35.47 1.62
C GLY A 132 -10.17 35.60 0.63
N VAL A 133 -10.12 34.77 -0.40
CA VAL A 133 -9.07 34.81 -1.45
C VAL A 133 -9.07 36.15 -2.17
N ILE A 134 -10.24 36.69 -2.53
CA ILE A 134 -10.37 37.99 -3.20
C ILE A 134 -9.92 39.12 -2.27
N SER A 135 -10.24 39.06 -0.97
CA SER A 135 -9.81 40.07 0.01
C SER A 135 -8.30 40.08 0.22
N VAL A 136 -7.66 38.90 0.27
CA VAL A 136 -6.20 38.75 0.36
C VAL A 136 -5.52 39.23 -0.92
N ALA A 137 -6.07 38.89 -2.09
CA ALA A 137 -5.58 39.37 -3.38
C ALA A 137 -5.66 40.91 -3.49
N LYS A 138 -6.76 41.52 -3.03
CA LYS A 138 -6.89 42.99 -2.96
C LYS A 138 -5.90 43.63 -2.00
N ARG A 139 -5.64 43.00 -0.86
CA ARG A 139 -4.68 43.50 0.15
C ARG A 139 -3.25 43.46 -0.39
N LEU A 140 -2.87 42.35 -1.02
CA LEU A 140 -1.59 42.21 -1.72
C LEU A 140 -1.46 43.16 -2.92
N ALA A 141 -2.55 43.45 -3.63
CA ALA A 141 -2.55 44.44 -4.71
C ALA A 141 -2.37 45.88 -4.20
N GLY A 142 -2.86 46.20 -3.00
CA GLY A 142 -2.62 47.47 -2.32
C GLY A 142 -1.14 47.65 -1.95
N ASP A 143 -0.48 46.58 -1.51
CA ASP A 143 0.96 46.59 -1.19
C ASP A 143 1.83 46.52 -2.47
N ALA A 144 1.32 45.96 -3.57
CA ALA A 144 2.01 45.80 -4.86
C ALA A 144 1.98 47.06 -5.76
N ALA A 145 1.52 48.20 -5.25
CA ALA A 145 1.59 49.50 -5.94
C ALA A 145 3.03 49.94 -6.32
N PHE A 146 4.05 49.16 -5.96
CA PHE A 146 5.46 49.41 -6.25
C PHE A 146 5.99 48.79 -7.58
N TYR A 147 5.22 47.93 -8.29
CA TYR A 147 5.65 47.35 -9.57
C TYR A 147 4.54 47.36 -10.65
N GLU A 148 4.55 48.41 -11.47
CA GLU A 148 3.50 48.77 -12.45
C GLU A 148 3.18 47.74 -13.56
N PRO A 149 4.13 46.93 -14.10
CA PRO A 149 3.82 46.01 -15.19
C PRO A 149 3.37 44.61 -14.75
N LEU A 150 3.79 44.13 -13.57
CA LEU A 150 3.44 42.78 -13.07
C LEU A 150 2.07 42.77 -12.38
N ALA A 151 1.75 43.83 -11.65
CA ALA A 151 0.47 44.01 -10.96
C ALA A 151 -0.72 44.00 -11.94
N ARG A 152 -0.56 44.59 -13.13
CA ARG A 152 -1.61 44.64 -14.16
C ARG A 152 -1.91 43.26 -14.76
N LYS A 153 -0.90 42.42 -14.97
CA LYS A 153 -1.08 41.04 -15.47
C LYS A 153 -1.72 40.13 -14.42
N LEU A 154 -1.29 40.26 -13.16
CA LEU A 154 -1.89 39.52 -12.04
C LEU A 154 -3.35 39.94 -11.81
N TRP A 155 -3.66 41.23 -11.89
CA TRP A 155 -5.03 41.73 -11.72
C TRP A 155 -5.98 41.20 -12.80
N VAL A 156 -5.56 41.18 -14.08
CA VAL A 156 -6.36 40.62 -15.18
C VAL A 156 -6.55 39.10 -15.05
N ALA A 157 -5.53 38.39 -14.56
CA ALA A 157 -5.65 36.95 -14.29
C ALA A 157 -6.62 36.64 -13.11
N VAL A 158 -6.63 37.49 -12.08
CA VAL A 158 -7.54 37.34 -10.93
C VAL A 158 -8.98 37.73 -11.28
N SER A 159 -9.19 38.77 -12.10
CA SER A 159 -10.54 39.12 -12.57
C SER A 159 -11.11 38.10 -13.57
N ALA A 160 -10.26 37.39 -14.32
CA ALA A 160 -10.68 36.22 -15.09
C ALA A 160 -11.19 35.08 -14.20
N LEU A 161 -10.72 34.98 -12.95
CA LEU A 161 -11.21 34.00 -11.97
C LEU A 161 -12.64 34.34 -11.48
N GLU A 162 -13.02 35.63 -11.44
CA GLU A 162 -14.41 36.06 -11.21
C GLU A 162 -15.35 35.68 -12.38
N THR A 163 -14.80 35.44 -13.58
CA THR A 163 -15.57 35.01 -14.76
C THR A 163 -15.73 33.49 -14.88
N LEU A 164 -15.19 32.70 -13.92
CA LEU A 164 -15.52 31.29 -13.83
C LEU A 164 -17.04 31.15 -13.80
N PRO A 165 -17.64 30.48 -14.81
CA PRO A 165 -19.06 30.59 -15.03
C PRO A 165 -19.77 29.98 -13.82
N ARG A 166 -20.67 30.75 -13.22
CA ARG A 166 -21.63 30.29 -12.20
C ARG A 166 -22.35 28.98 -12.59
N VAL A 167 -22.28 28.60 -13.87
CA VAL A 167 -22.73 27.34 -14.47
C VAL A 167 -21.95 26.11 -13.97
N ALA A 168 -20.64 26.20 -13.72
CA ALA A 168 -19.86 25.11 -13.12
C ALA A 168 -20.26 24.86 -11.64
N LEU A 169 -20.64 25.92 -10.93
CA LEU A 169 -21.23 25.87 -9.59
C LEU A 169 -22.66 25.30 -9.58
N LEU A 170 -23.42 25.49 -10.66
CA LEU A 170 -24.75 24.89 -10.84
C LEU A 170 -24.68 23.38 -11.09
N ALA A 171 -23.60 22.86 -11.69
CA ALA A 171 -23.41 21.41 -11.89
C ALA A 171 -23.13 20.65 -10.57
N LEU A 172 -22.54 21.31 -9.58
CA LEU A 172 -22.37 20.80 -8.20
C LEU A 172 -23.64 20.94 -7.32
N ARG A 173 -24.70 21.55 -7.88
CA ARG A 173 -25.98 21.81 -7.20
C ARG A 173 -26.94 20.63 -7.26
N THR A 174 -26.69 19.63 -8.11
CA THR A 174 -27.52 18.42 -8.16
C THR A 174 -27.18 17.53 -6.96
N PRO A 175 -28.19 17.01 -6.23
CA PRO A 175 -27.94 16.11 -5.10
C PRO A 175 -27.12 14.88 -5.52
N GLU A 176 -27.26 14.46 -6.77
CA GLU A 176 -26.50 13.38 -7.39
C GLU A 176 -24.99 13.65 -7.40
N ALA A 177 -24.56 14.89 -7.72
CA ALA A 177 -23.14 15.24 -7.71
C ALA A 177 -22.54 15.25 -6.30
N GLN A 178 -23.31 15.66 -5.29
CA GLN A 178 -22.88 15.65 -3.89
C GLN A 178 -22.75 14.22 -3.36
N PHE A 179 -23.69 13.34 -3.70
CA PHE A 179 -23.58 11.91 -3.40
C PHE A 179 -22.35 11.30 -4.06
N MET A 180 -22.09 11.61 -5.33
CA MET A 180 -20.92 11.10 -6.05
C MET A 180 -19.59 11.56 -5.42
N VAL A 181 -19.50 12.81 -4.95
CA VAL A 181 -18.31 13.33 -4.25
C VAL A 181 -18.14 12.66 -2.87
N ALA A 182 -19.22 12.50 -2.10
CA ALA A 182 -19.15 11.83 -0.80
C ALA A 182 -18.80 10.33 -0.94
N VAL A 183 -19.35 9.65 -1.95
CA VAL A 183 -19.04 8.25 -2.28
C VAL A 183 -17.59 8.10 -2.74
N THR A 184 -17.09 9.00 -3.58
CA THR A 184 -15.68 8.93 -4.04
C THR A 184 -14.68 9.24 -2.93
N ILE A 185 -14.97 10.18 -2.03
CA ILE A 185 -14.12 10.46 -0.85
C ILE A 185 -14.14 9.27 0.12
N SER A 186 -15.32 8.72 0.43
CA SER A 186 -15.42 7.56 1.33
C SER A 186 -14.78 6.30 0.75
N LEU A 187 -14.95 6.05 -0.55
CA LEU A 187 -14.28 4.97 -1.27
C LEU A 187 -12.75 5.18 -1.30
N GLY A 188 -12.28 6.41 -1.51
CA GLY A 188 -10.86 6.76 -1.48
C GLY A 188 -10.22 6.55 -0.10
N VAL A 189 -10.92 6.92 0.98
CA VAL A 189 -10.45 6.68 2.35
C VAL A 189 -10.45 5.19 2.69
N ALA A 190 -11.49 4.44 2.31
CA ALA A 190 -11.56 3.00 2.49
C ALA A 190 -10.43 2.28 1.73
N LEU A 191 -10.17 2.68 0.48
CA LEU A 191 -9.10 2.14 -0.35
C LEU A 191 -7.72 2.49 0.24
N PHE A 192 -7.51 3.72 0.70
CA PHE A 192 -6.27 4.15 1.34
C PHE A 192 -5.98 3.35 2.62
N LEU A 193 -7.00 3.09 3.45
CA LEU A 193 -6.85 2.28 4.66
C LEU A 193 -6.62 0.80 4.35
N ALA A 194 -7.28 0.27 3.32
CA ALA A 194 -7.11 -1.12 2.88
C ALA A 194 -5.74 -1.38 2.23
N LEU A 195 -5.24 -0.40 1.48
CA LEU A 195 -3.94 -0.45 0.82
C LEU A 195 -2.79 0.02 1.71
N ARG A 196 -3.07 0.60 2.90
CA ARG A 196 -2.03 1.06 3.82
C ARG A 196 -1.18 -0.16 4.20
N PRO A 197 0.07 -0.26 3.69
CA PRO A 197 0.90 -1.41 4.00
C PRO A 197 1.09 -1.44 5.51
N SER A 198 0.75 -2.56 6.14
CA SER A 198 0.98 -2.79 7.56
C SER A 198 2.49 -2.70 7.78
N ARG A 199 2.96 -1.49 8.11
CA ARG A 199 4.34 -1.17 8.47
C ARG A 199 4.59 -1.71 9.88
N THR A 200 4.50 -3.02 10.01
CA THR A 200 4.84 -3.75 11.23
C THR A 200 5.92 -4.76 10.86
N ARG A 201 7.16 -4.33 11.11
CA ARG A 201 8.34 -5.15 11.38
C ARG A 201 9.02 -5.83 10.19
N GLU A 202 9.76 -5.02 9.46
CA GLU A 202 11.16 -5.35 9.16
C GLU A 202 11.94 -5.27 10.49
N GLY A 203 11.83 -6.32 11.29
CA GLY A 203 12.53 -6.46 12.56
C GLY A 203 13.19 -7.82 12.59
N GLY A 204 14.39 -7.89 12.03
CA GLY A 204 15.44 -8.84 12.39
C GLY A 204 15.08 -10.33 12.38
N ILE A 205 14.95 -10.92 11.18
CA ILE A 205 15.25 -12.35 11.01
C ILE A 205 16.75 -12.42 10.72
N GLY A 206 17.58 -12.24 11.74
CA GLY A 206 19.04 -12.21 11.57
C GLY A 206 19.86 -12.79 12.72
N HIS A 207 19.27 -13.06 13.89
CA HIS A 207 20.08 -13.38 15.09
C HIS A 207 19.69 -14.66 15.85
N ALA A 208 18.82 -15.52 15.30
CA ALA A 208 18.37 -16.72 16.03
C ALA A 208 19.10 -18.03 15.68
N CYS A 209 20.08 -18.04 14.77
CA CYS A 209 20.77 -19.27 14.34
C CYS A 209 22.23 -19.41 14.83
N LEU A 210 22.68 -18.66 15.84
CA LEU A 210 24.08 -18.73 16.33
C LEU A 210 24.23 -19.21 17.79
N SER A 211 23.28 -19.99 18.32
CA SER A 211 23.39 -20.49 19.70
C SER A 211 22.93 -21.93 19.90
N LEU A 212 23.21 -22.82 18.94
CA LEU A 212 23.11 -24.27 19.12
C LEU A 212 24.30 -24.94 18.43
#